data_AF-F9R9Q9-F1
#
_entry.id   AF-F9R9Q9-F1
#
_cell.length_a   1.000
_cell.length_b   1.000
_cell.length_c   1.000
_cell.angle_alpha   90.00
_cell.angle_beta   90.00
_cell.angle_gamma   90.00
#
_symmetry.space_group_name_H-M   'P 1'
#
loop_
_entity.id
_entity.type
_entity.pdbx_description
1 polymer ?
#
loop_
_entity_poly.entity_id
_entity_poly.type
_entity_poly.pdbx_seq_one_letter_code
_entity_poly.pdbx_strand_id
1 'polypeptide(L)'
;MYKLVAGLASLAIGLLIFAGYVTLLSNEWYIRYSTEMLLMLLSQVPSVKSWAINAEFIDLQLVFTLIQVLVLSGALAMVFSLLLAIFTGLIRYVHFVILGVFIGFMYLISPALMAFVSSGFLTNGVMPNPVLTQPLVKALVWYLPFMVTIFICANMKRRQYVLAARRSWFH
;
A
#
# COMPACT_ATOMS: atom_id res chain seq x y z
N MET A 1 -30.31 11.02 4.48
CA MET A 1 -30.02 10.11 3.35
C MET A 1 -28.75 10.52 2.58
N TYR A 2 -28.61 11.78 2.13
CA TYR A 2 -27.43 12.25 1.37
C TYR A 2 -26.06 11.96 2.00
N LYS A 3 -25.89 12.17 3.32
CA LYS A 3 -24.62 11.89 4.02
C LYS A 3 -24.23 10.41 4.01
N LEU A 4 -25.22 9.52 4.11
CA LEU A 4 -25.01 8.07 4.11
C LEU A 4 -24.61 7.59 2.71
N VAL A 5 -25.29 8.07 1.67
CA VAL A 5 -24.94 7.80 0.27
C VAL A 5 -23.53 8.30 -0.05
N ALA A 6 -23.16 9.51 0.41
CA ALA A 6 -21.82 10.05 0.21
C ALA A 6 -20.73 9.23 0.95
N GLY A 7 -21.03 8.74 2.16
CA GLY A 7 -20.16 7.82 2.89
C GLY A 7 -19.95 6.50 2.15
N LEU A 8 -21.02 5.88 1.66
CA LEU A 8 -20.95 4.63 0.87
C LEU A 8 -20.21 4.82 -0.45
N ALA A 9 -20.45 5.91 -1.17
CA ALA A 9 -19.72 6.22 -2.40
C ALA A 9 -18.22 6.40 -2.13
N SER A 10 -17.87 7.08 -1.03
CA SER A 10 -16.48 7.26 -0.60
C SER A 10 -15.82 5.93 -0.23
N LEU A 11 -16.56 5.04 0.41
CA LEU A 11 -16.10 3.67 0.71
C LEU A 11 -15.85 2.87 -0.58
N ALA A 12 -16.78 2.93 -1.54
CA ALA A 12 -16.64 2.28 -2.84
C ALA A 12 -15.41 2.82 -3.60
N ILE A 13 -15.15 4.13 -3.55
CA ILE A 13 -13.93 4.73 -4.11
C ILE A 13 -12.67 4.15 -3.44
N GLY A 14 -12.67 4.00 -2.11
CA GLY A 14 -11.55 3.38 -1.40
C GLY A 14 -11.29 1.94 -1.86
N LEU A 15 -12.34 1.14 -2.00
CA LEU A 15 -12.24 -0.22 -2.53
C LEU A 15 -11.75 -0.24 -3.98
N LEU A 16 -12.25 0.66 -4.84
CA LEU A 16 -11.83 0.77 -6.24
C LEU A 16 -10.35 1.15 -6.38
N ILE A 17 -9.88 2.08 -5.55
CA ILE A 17 -8.47 2.47 -5.52
C ILE A 17 -7.59 1.29 -5.12
N PHE A 18 -8.00 0.53 -4.11
CA PHE A 18 -7.28 -0.67 -3.70
C PHE A 18 -7.33 -1.79 -4.75
N ALA A 19 -8.48 -2.03 -5.36
CA ALA A 19 -8.62 -2.99 -6.45
C ALA A 19 -7.76 -2.60 -7.67
N GLY A 20 -7.70 -1.31 -8.00
CA GLY A 20 -6.81 -0.79 -9.04
C GLY A 20 -5.34 -1.01 -8.73
N TYR A 21 -4.93 -0.79 -7.48
CA TYR A 21 -3.57 -1.11 -7.01
C TYR A 21 -3.25 -2.60 -7.22
N VAL A 22 -4.12 -3.49 -6.75
CA VAL A 22 -3.93 -4.94 -6.85
C VAL A 22 -3.86 -5.38 -8.32
N THR A 23 -4.72 -4.82 -9.17
CA THR A 23 -4.78 -5.15 -10.61
C THR A 23 -3.52 -4.71 -11.34
N LEU A 24 -2.94 -3.56 -10.98
CA LEU A 24 -1.68 -3.09 -11.56
C LEU A 24 -0.50 -3.92 -11.07
N LEU A 25 -0.47 -4.25 -9.77
CA LEU A 25 0.58 -5.05 -9.18
C LEU A 25 0.59 -6.49 -9.69
N SER A 26 -0.57 -7.06 -10.02
CA SER A 26 -0.70 -8.40 -10.59
C SER A 26 -0.44 -8.47 -12.09
N ASN A 27 -0.27 -7.32 -12.76
CA ASN A 27 -0.11 -7.27 -14.20
C ASN A 27 1.32 -7.62 -14.61
N GLU A 28 1.49 -8.65 -15.44
CA GLU A 28 2.79 -9.14 -15.89
C GLU A 28 3.63 -8.05 -16.57
N TRP A 29 2.98 -7.17 -17.33
CA TRP A 29 3.68 -6.08 -18.01
C TRP A 29 4.41 -5.18 -17.01
N TYR A 30 3.75 -4.84 -15.90
CA TYR A 30 4.29 -3.94 -14.88
C TYR A 30 5.46 -4.60 -14.16
N ILE A 31 5.27 -5.86 -13.73
CA ILE A 31 6.31 -6.63 -13.05
C ILE A 31 7.54 -6.79 -13.95
N ARG A 32 7.34 -7.17 -15.22
CA ARG A 32 8.44 -7.37 -16.17
C ARG A 32 9.19 -6.07 -16.44
N TYR A 33 8.48 -5.02 -16.85
CA TYR A 33 9.10 -3.74 -17.20
C TYR A 33 9.84 -3.11 -16.02
N SER A 34 9.23 -3.11 -14.83
CA SER A 34 9.88 -2.55 -13.64
C SER A 34 11.09 -3.38 -13.19
N THR A 35 11.06 -4.70 -13.35
CA THR A 35 12.22 -5.57 -13.09
C THR A 35 13.35 -5.29 -14.07
N GLU A 36 13.06 -5.18 -15.37
CA GLU A 36 14.06 -4.85 -16.41
C GLU A 36 14.71 -3.48 -16.15
N MET A 37 13.93 -2.46 -15.78
CA MET A 37 14.47 -1.16 -15.41
C MET A 37 15.36 -1.23 -14.16
N LEU A 38 14.95 -1.97 -13.13
CA LEU A 38 15.76 -2.14 -11.92
C LEU A 38 17.08 -2.85 -12.23
N LEU A 39 17.05 -3.91 -13.04
CA LEU A 39 18.25 -4.60 -13.48
C LEU A 39 19.18 -3.67 -14.28
N MET A 40 18.63 -2.87 -15.19
CA MET A 40 19.40 -1.89 -15.95
C MET A 40 20.07 -0.86 -15.02
N LEU A 41 19.33 -0.29 -14.08
CA LEU A 41 19.87 0.68 -13.11
C LEU A 41 20.94 0.07 -12.20
N LEU A 42 20.72 -1.15 -11.70
CA LEU A 42 21.65 -1.82 -10.79
C LEU A 42 22.91 -2.31 -11.51
N SER A 43 22.80 -2.66 -12.80
CA SER A 43 23.96 -3.06 -13.62
C SER A 43 24.98 -1.93 -13.80
N GLN A 44 24.56 -0.67 -13.61
CA GLN A 44 25.44 0.50 -13.68
C GLN A 44 26.19 0.76 -12.36
N VAL A 45 25.91 0.01 -11.28
CA VAL A 45 26.53 0.21 -9.97
C VAL A 45 27.42 -0.99 -9.60
N PRO A 46 28.77 -0.87 -9.72
CA PRO A 46 29.70 -1.97 -9.50
C PRO A 46 29.60 -2.60 -8.09
N SER A 47 29.29 -1.79 -7.07
CA SER A 47 29.15 -2.23 -5.68
C SER A 47 27.89 -3.07 -5.42
N VAL A 48 26.82 -2.85 -6.19
CA VAL A 48 25.59 -3.64 -6.09
C VAL A 48 25.81 -5.03 -6.65
N LYS A 49 26.61 -5.17 -7.72
CA LYS A 49 26.97 -6.49 -8.26
C LYS A 49 27.74 -7.32 -7.23
N SER A 50 28.69 -6.72 -6.51
CA SER A 50 29.39 -7.41 -5.41
C SER A 50 28.49 -7.69 -4.22
N TRP A 51 27.56 -6.78 -3.89
CA TRP A 51 26.60 -6.98 -2.80
C TRP A 51 25.61 -8.11 -3.12
N ALA A 52 25.07 -8.17 -4.33
CA ALA A 52 24.15 -9.22 -4.79
C ALA A 52 24.78 -10.61 -4.76
N ILE A 53 26.10 -10.71 -4.99
CA ILE A 53 26.86 -11.97 -4.92
C ILE A 53 27.11 -12.40 -3.46
N ASN A 54 27.25 -11.44 -2.54
CA ASN A 54 27.61 -11.69 -1.14
C ASN A 54 26.41 -11.70 -0.18
N ALA A 55 25.23 -11.29 -0.63
CA ALA A 55 24.02 -11.21 0.19
C ALA A 55 23.29 -12.55 0.24
N GLU A 56 23.78 -13.50 1.04
CA GLU A 56 23.09 -14.77 1.29
C GLU A 56 21.78 -14.63 2.10
N PHE A 57 21.54 -13.47 2.73
CA PHE A 57 20.46 -13.27 3.71
C PHE A 57 19.24 -12.48 3.21
N ILE A 58 19.35 -11.72 2.12
CA ILE A 58 18.24 -10.93 1.57
C ILE A 58 17.98 -11.41 0.14
N ASP A 59 16.82 -12.05 -0.05
CA ASP A 59 16.34 -12.43 -1.36
C ASP A 59 16.22 -11.17 -2.24
N LEU A 60 17.07 -11.07 -3.26
CA LEU A 60 17.12 -9.95 -4.19
C LEU A 60 15.74 -9.67 -4.81
N GLN A 61 14.95 -10.72 -5.00
CA GLN A 61 13.57 -10.64 -5.49
C GLN A 61 12.66 -9.87 -4.52
N LEU A 62 12.84 -10.04 -3.21
CA LEU A 62 12.09 -9.31 -2.19
C LEU A 62 12.41 -7.82 -2.22
N VAL A 63 13.70 -7.47 -2.41
CA VAL A 63 14.12 -6.07 -2.55
C VAL A 63 13.52 -5.43 -3.79
N PHE A 64 13.54 -6.12 -4.93
CA PHE A 64 12.95 -5.61 -6.17
C PHE A 64 11.45 -5.40 -6.01
N THR A 65 10.77 -6.38 -5.42
CA THR A 65 9.34 -6.31 -5.12
C THR A 65 9.04 -5.11 -4.22
N LEU A 66 9.84 -4.88 -3.17
CA LEU A 66 9.65 -3.75 -2.26
C LEU A 66 9.79 -2.41 -3.01
N ILE A 67 10.80 -2.26 -3.87
CA ILE A 67 10.99 -1.04 -4.67
C ILE A 67 9.80 -0.84 -5.62
N GLN A 68 9.36 -1.89 -6.32
CA GLN A 68 8.20 -1.84 -7.22
C GLN A 68 6.93 -1.42 -6.47
N VAL A 69 6.68 -2.02 -5.31
CA VAL A 69 5.52 -1.69 -4.48
C VAL A 69 5.58 -0.25 -3.98
N LEU A 70 6.74 0.22 -3.52
CA LEU A 70 6.91 1.59 -3.03
C LEU A 70 6.66 2.62 -4.14
N VAL A 71 7.21 2.40 -5.33
CA VAL A 71 7.02 3.29 -6.49
C VAL A 71 5.56 3.32 -6.92
N LEU A 72 4.92 2.15 -7.06
CA LEU A 72 3.51 2.07 -7.42
C LEU A 72 2.61 2.72 -6.37
N SER A 73 2.92 2.49 -5.09
CA SER A 73 2.19 3.09 -3.97
C SER A 73 2.29 4.61 -3.98
N GLY A 74 3.48 5.16 -4.23
CA GLY A 74 3.69 6.59 -4.37
C GLY A 74 2.91 7.17 -5.55
N ALA A 75 3.01 6.55 -6.73
CA ALA A 75 2.31 7.00 -7.93
C ALA A 75 0.79 7.04 -7.73
N LEU A 76 0.20 5.96 -7.21
CA LEU A 76 -1.25 5.91 -6.96
C LEU A 76 -1.69 6.83 -5.83
N ALA A 77 -0.85 7.03 -4.81
CA ALA A 77 -1.13 8.03 -3.78
C ALA A 77 -1.12 9.46 -4.34
N MET A 78 -0.27 9.78 -5.33
CA MET A 78 -0.32 11.07 -6.02
C MET A 78 -1.62 11.23 -6.81
N VAL A 79 -2.05 10.19 -7.54
CA VAL A 79 -3.35 10.19 -8.26
C VAL A 79 -4.50 10.37 -7.27
N PHE A 80 -4.46 9.67 -6.14
CA PHE A 80 -5.47 9.81 -5.09
C PHE A 80 -5.48 11.20 -4.45
N SER A 81 -4.30 11.77 -4.20
CA SER A 81 -4.12 13.14 -3.72
C SER A 81 -4.76 14.16 -4.66
N LEU A 82 -4.61 13.95 -5.97
CA LEU A 82 -5.23 14.77 -7.02
C LEU A 82 -6.76 14.62 -7.01
N LEU A 83 -7.26 13.38 -6.91
CA LEU A 83 -8.71 13.13 -6.79
C LEU A 83 -9.31 13.85 -5.58
N LEU A 84 -8.65 13.79 -4.42
CA LEU A 84 -9.09 14.53 -3.23
C LEU A 84 -9.08 16.05 -3.45
N ALA A 85 -8.11 16.57 -4.19
CA ALA A 85 -8.04 18.00 -4.50
C ALA A 85 -9.18 18.46 -5.43
N ILE A 86 -9.54 17.65 -6.43
CA ILE A 86 -10.63 17.95 -7.37
C ILE A 86 -12.00 17.83 -6.66
N PHE A 87 -12.18 16.78 -5.87
CA PHE A 87 -13.45 16.50 -5.19
C PHE A 87 -13.39 16.90 -3.72
N THR A 88 -13.54 18.20 -3.45
CA THR A 88 -13.54 18.73 -2.06
C THR A 88 -14.58 18.09 -1.14
N GLY A 89 -15.70 17.61 -1.71
CA GLY A 89 -16.71 16.82 -0.99
C GLY A 89 -16.19 15.47 -0.49
N LEU A 90 -15.26 14.85 -1.22
CA LEU A 90 -14.64 13.57 -0.86
C LEU A 90 -13.74 13.72 0.38
N ILE A 91 -13.07 14.87 0.54
CA ILE A 91 -12.23 15.15 1.72
C ILE A 91 -13.05 15.07 3.01
N ARG A 92 -14.31 15.51 3.00
CA ARG A 92 -15.20 15.45 4.18
C ARG A 92 -15.47 14.01 4.61
N TYR A 93 -15.49 13.07 3.68
CA TYR A 93 -15.77 11.64 3.91
C TYR A 93 -14.53 10.76 3.72
N VAL A 94 -13.32 11.34 3.78
CA VAL A 94 -12.07 10.63 3.48
C VAL A 94 -11.83 9.42 4.39
N HIS A 95 -12.35 9.41 5.61
CA HIS A 95 -12.26 8.26 6.52
C HIS A 95 -12.96 7.01 5.94
N PHE A 96 -14.04 7.20 5.20
CA PHE A 96 -14.72 6.08 4.52
C PHE A 96 -13.88 5.56 3.35
N VAL A 97 -13.13 6.43 2.67
CA VAL A 97 -12.14 6.01 1.66
C VAL A 97 -11.03 5.18 2.30
N ILE A 98 -10.46 5.67 3.41
CA ILE A 98 -9.45 4.94 4.19
C ILE A 98 -10.01 3.59 4.64
N LEU A 99 -11.25 3.57 5.13
CA LEU A 99 -11.92 2.34 5.55
C LEU A 99 -12.08 1.37 4.38
N GLY A 100 -12.48 1.83 3.19
CA GLY A 100 -12.57 1.00 1.99
C GLY A 100 -11.22 0.39 1.61
N VAL A 101 -10.15 1.18 1.61
CA VAL A 101 -8.78 0.69 1.37
C VAL A 101 -8.35 -0.31 2.43
N PHE A 102 -8.67 -0.06 3.70
CA PHE A 102 -8.37 -0.97 4.80
C PHE A 102 -9.13 -2.30 4.68
N ILE A 103 -10.40 -2.28 4.28
CA ILE A 103 -11.18 -3.49 4.03
C ILE A 103 -10.54 -4.31 2.91
N GLY A 104 -10.15 -3.67 1.80
CA GLY A 104 -9.44 -4.34 0.70
C GLY A 104 -8.11 -4.95 1.15
N PHE A 105 -7.33 -4.21 1.94
CA PHE A 105 -6.08 -4.68 2.54
C PHE A 105 -6.31 -5.91 3.45
N MET A 106 -7.29 -5.83 4.34
CA MET A 106 -7.64 -6.95 5.23
C MET A 106 -8.15 -8.16 4.46
N TYR A 107 -8.85 -7.97 3.35
CA TYR A 107 -9.30 -9.08 2.50
C TYR A 107 -8.12 -9.91 1.97
N LEU A 108 -7.01 -9.26 1.61
CA LEU A 108 -5.83 -9.96 1.09
C LEU A 108 -4.89 -10.50 2.18
N ILE A 109 -4.81 -9.85 3.34
CA ILE A 109 -3.90 -10.27 4.42
C ILE A 109 -4.54 -11.25 5.39
N SER A 110 -5.86 -11.20 5.60
CA SER A 110 -6.56 -12.07 6.55
C SER A 110 -6.23 -13.56 6.39
N PRO A 111 -6.17 -14.14 5.19
CA PRO A 111 -5.82 -15.56 5.03
C PRO A 111 -4.43 -15.91 5.57
N ALA A 112 -3.42 -15.10 5.24
CA ALA A 112 -2.05 -15.29 5.71
C ALA A 112 -1.92 -15.02 7.22
N LEU A 113 -2.67 -14.04 7.74
CA LEU A 113 -2.72 -13.74 9.17
C LEU A 113 -3.36 -14.89 9.95
N MET A 114 -4.45 -15.47 9.46
CA MET A 114 -5.12 -16.62 10.08
C MET A 114 -4.22 -17.85 10.09
N ALA A 115 -3.53 -18.13 8.98
CA ALA A 115 -2.54 -19.21 8.92
C ALA A 115 -1.42 -18.99 9.96
N PHE A 116 -0.91 -17.76 10.06
CA PHE A 116 0.09 -17.40 11.08
C PHE A 116 -0.45 -17.55 12.52
N VAL A 117 -1.67 -17.11 12.81
CA VAL A 117 -2.26 -17.26 14.15
C VAL A 117 -2.47 -18.74 14.50
N SER A 118 -2.99 -19.52 13.55
CA SER A 118 -3.20 -20.97 13.72
C SER A 118 -1.91 -21.77 13.92
N SER A 119 -0.75 -21.21 13.57
CA SER A 119 0.56 -21.85 13.76
C SER A 119 0.93 -22.04 15.24
N GLY A 120 0.23 -21.38 16.18
CA GLY A 120 0.56 -21.39 17.60
C GLY A 120 1.82 -20.60 17.94
N PHE A 121 2.40 -19.85 17.01
CA PHE A 121 3.56 -18.98 17.27
C PHE A 121 3.32 -18.02 18.43
N LEU A 122 2.17 -17.33 18.43
CA LEU A 122 1.81 -16.35 19.45
C LEU A 122 1.46 -16.97 20.81
N THR A 123 1.03 -18.24 20.83
CA THR A 123 0.55 -18.91 22.05
C THR A 123 1.61 -19.79 22.70
N ASN A 124 2.50 -20.38 21.91
CA ASN A 124 3.41 -21.44 22.37
C ASN A 124 4.87 -20.99 22.42
N GLY A 125 5.19 -19.74 22.03
CA GLY A 125 6.55 -19.19 22.06
C GLY A 125 7.55 -19.95 21.18
N VAL A 126 7.05 -20.74 20.23
CA VAL A 126 7.86 -21.56 19.33
C VAL A 126 8.63 -20.65 18.38
N MET A 127 9.87 -21.00 18.02
CA MET A 127 10.63 -20.27 17.01
C MET A 127 9.79 -20.06 15.74
N PRO A 128 9.89 -18.88 15.09
CA PRO A 128 9.07 -18.57 13.93
C PRO A 128 9.34 -19.59 12.83
N ASN A 129 8.33 -20.41 12.51
CA ASN A 129 8.43 -21.35 11.40
C ASN A 129 8.43 -20.55 10.10
N PRO A 130 9.53 -20.51 9.32
CA PRO A 130 9.63 -19.71 8.11
C PRO A 130 8.55 -20.06 7.08
N VAL A 131 8.04 -21.29 7.07
CA VAL A 131 6.96 -21.74 6.17
C VAL A 131 5.63 -21.01 6.48
N LEU A 132 5.40 -20.67 7.75
CA LEU A 132 4.15 -20.05 8.22
C LEU A 132 4.27 -18.53 8.33
N THR A 133 5.49 -17.99 8.49
CA THR A 133 5.73 -16.54 8.57
C THR A 133 5.99 -15.89 7.21
N GLN A 134 6.62 -16.60 6.26
CA GLN A 134 6.90 -16.05 4.93
C GLN A 134 5.66 -15.59 4.15
N PRO A 135 4.52 -16.31 4.14
CA PRO A 135 3.33 -15.86 3.42
C PRO A 135 2.79 -14.53 3.97
N LEU A 136 2.81 -14.36 5.29
CA LEU A 136 2.39 -13.12 5.94
C LEU A 136 3.36 -11.97 5.60
N VAL A 137 4.67 -12.22 5.67
CA VAL A 137 5.69 -11.22 5.30
C VAL A 137 5.52 -10.81 3.84
N LYS A 138 5.33 -11.76 2.93
CA LYS A 138 5.10 -11.48 1.50
C LYS A 138 3.84 -10.63 1.30
N ALA A 139 2.72 -11.00 1.90
CA ALA A 139 1.48 -10.24 1.81
C ALA A 139 1.64 -8.81 2.37
N LEU A 140 2.34 -8.65 3.50
CA LEU A 140 2.64 -7.33 4.07
C LEU A 140 3.53 -6.50 3.14
N VAL A 141 4.59 -7.07 2.59
CA VAL A 141 5.47 -6.38 1.62
C VAL A 141 4.65 -5.89 0.41
N TRP A 142 3.67 -6.67 -0.05
CA TRP A 142 2.88 -6.35 -1.23
C TRP A 142 1.82 -5.28 -1.00
N TYR A 143 1.17 -5.24 0.17
CA TYR A 143 -0.03 -4.41 0.36
C TYR A 143 0.11 -3.34 1.44
N LEU A 144 1.02 -3.50 2.40
CA LEU A 144 1.18 -2.55 3.52
C LEU A 144 1.68 -1.18 3.05
N PRO A 145 2.69 -1.07 2.17
CA PRO A 145 3.18 0.26 1.75
C PRO A 145 2.08 1.09 1.10
N PHE A 146 1.21 0.47 0.31
CA PHE A 146 0.08 1.15 -0.31
C PHE A 146 -0.92 1.68 0.71
N MET A 147 -1.35 0.82 1.63
CA MET A 147 -2.27 1.18 2.72
C MET A 147 -1.74 2.36 3.53
N VAL A 148 -0.46 2.31 3.93
CA VAL A 148 0.20 3.37 4.69
C VAL A 148 0.27 4.67 3.89
N THR A 149 0.63 4.60 2.60
CA THR A 149 0.77 5.78 1.75
C THR A 149 -0.57 6.49 1.55
N ILE A 150 -1.65 5.73 1.31
CA ILE A 150 -3.01 6.29 1.22
C ILE A 150 -3.44 6.91 2.54
N PHE A 151 -3.19 6.23 3.67
CA PHE A 151 -3.53 6.74 5.00
C PHE A 151 -2.84 8.08 5.30
N ILE A 152 -1.54 8.19 5.01
CA ILE A 152 -0.78 9.43 5.20
C ILE A 152 -1.31 10.53 4.29
N CYS A 153 -1.47 10.22 2.99
CA CYS A 153 -1.95 11.17 1.99
C CYS A 153 -3.34 11.75 2.36
N ALA A 154 -4.28 10.86 2.71
CA ALA A 154 -5.63 11.23 3.13
C ALA A 154 -5.62 12.17 4.34
N ASN A 155 -4.84 11.83 5.37
CA ASN A 155 -4.77 12.62 6.60
C ASN A 155 -4.11 13.98 6.36
N MET A 156 -3.04 14.04 5.55
CA MET A 156 -2.40 15.30 5.17
C MET A 156 -3.38 16.22 4.45
N LYS A 157 -4.12 15.71 3.45
CA LYS A 157 -5.12 16.49 2.71
C LYS A 157 -6.29 16.95 3.57
N ARG A 158 -6.79 16.08 4.45
CA ARG A 158 -7.81 16.46 5.43
C ARG A 158 -7.35 17.60 6.33
N ARG A 159 -6.12 17.52 6.86
CA ARG A 159 -5.54 18.57 7.71
C ARG A 159 -5.45 19.90 6.96
N GLN A 160 -4.97 19.88 5.71
CA GLN A 160 -4.92 21.07 4.85
C GLN A 160 -6.31 21.69 4.64
N TYR A 161 -7.33 20.86 4.36
CA TYR A 161 -8.70 21.32 4.18
C TYR A 161 -9.30 21.97 5.44
N VAL A 162 -9.10 21.37 6.61
CA VAL A 162 -9.58 21.95 7.88
C VAL A 162 -8.89 23.28 8.19
N LEU A 163 -7.58 23.38 7.92
CA LEU A 163 -6.84 24.63 8.11
C LEU A 163 -7.30 25.74 7.16
N ALA A 164 -7.54 25.41 5.88
CA ALA A 164 -8.08 26.35 4.91
C ALA A 164 -9.48 26.84 5.28
N ALA A 165 -10.36 25.92 5.71
CA ALA A 165 -11.70 26.26 6.18
C ALA A 165 -11.69 27.13 7.44
N ARG A 166 -10.71 26.96 8.34
CA ARG A 166 -10.57 27.85 9.51
C ARG A 166 -10.11 29.25 9.13
N ARG A 167 -9.19 29.39 8.17
CA ARG A 167 -8.68 30.70 7.71
C ARG A 167 -9.75 31.52 6.99
N SER A 168 -10.68 30.88 6.27
CA SER A 168 -11.75 31.59 5.57
C SER A 168 -12.84 32.15 6.50
N TRP A 169 -12.82 31.85 7.80
CA TRP A 169 -13.75 32.43 8.78
C TRP A 169 -13.20 33.71 9.43
N PHE A 170 -11.94 34.06 9.15
CA PHE A 170 -11.27 35.27 9.66
C PHE A 170 -11.12 36.36 8.58
N HIS A 171 -11.82 36.21 7.45
CA HIS A 171 -12.00 37.21 6.40
C HIS A 171 -13.49 37.47 6.21
#